data_AF-A0AAJ4XYS5-F1
#
_entry.id   AF-A0AAJ4XYS5-F1
#
_cell.length_a   1.000
_cell.length_b   1.000
_cell.length_c   1.000
_cell.angle_alpha   90.00
_cell.angle_beta   90.00
_cell.angle_gamma   90.00
#
_symmetry.space_group_name_H-M   'P 1'
#
loop_
_entity.id
_entity.type
_entity.pdbx_description
1 polymer ?
#
loop_
_entity_poly.entity_id
_entity_poly.type
_entity_poly.pdbx_seq_one_letter_code
_entity_poly.pdbx_strand_id
1 'polypeptide(L)'
;MTVNQFFAVALADSYAEVTGRSEVNLCTAVSLRRRYEESAELPDVGCFINVILNVPVRVVRGDPADEARDYAAAPARADAAWRPPLRDHAVIRRAVEQTAAARSATGICITNVGVVAPALGPHTARVTGYRTVVNRVGANYGVVLHLGTLAVAKALRDRVLRTAAARRGLPAGASR
;
A
#
# COMPACT_ATOMS: atom_id res chain seq x y z
N MET A 1 -9.41 3.88 11.31
CA MET A 1 -8.54 2.88 10.62
C MET A 1 -9.15 2.50 9.29
N THR A 2 -8.41 2.63 8.19
CA THR A 2 -8.82 2.22 6.84
C THR A 2 -8.48 0.76 6.57
N VAL A 3 -9.11 0.16 5.56
CA VAL A 3 -8.82 -1.22 5.11
C VAL A 3 -7.35 -1.37 4.71
N ASN A 4 -6.77 -0.37 4.04
CA ASN A 4 -5.36 -0.39 3.64
C ASN A 4 -4.42 -0.41 4.85
N GLN A 5 -4.72 0.37 5.89
CA GLN A 5 -3.91 0.41 7.12
C GLN A 5 -3.93 -0.93 7.85
N PHE A 6 -5.12 -1.53 7.98
CA PHE A 6 -5.26 -2.84 8.60
C PHE A 6 -4.46 -3.93 7.87
N PHE A 7 -4.60 -4.01 6.55
CA PHE A 7 -3.87 -5.03 5.78
C PHE A 7 -2.37 -4.78 5.69
N ALA A 8 -1.91 -3.52 5.77
CA ALA A 8 -0.49 -3.23 5.85
C ALA A 8 0.13 -3.81 7.12
N VAL A 9 -0.53 -3.60 8.27
CA VAL A 9 -0.09 -4.18 9.55
C VAL A 9 -0.19 -5.69 9.53
N ALA A 10 -1.32 -6.26 9.08
CA ALA A 10 -1.48 -7.72 9.01
C ALA A 10 -0.44 -8.40 8.11
N LEU A 11 -0.07 -7.76 6.99
CA LEU A 11 0.99 -8.24 6.10
C LEU A 11 2.37 -8.14 6.78
N ALA A 12 2.66 -7.02 7.45
CA ALA A 12 3.91 -6.83 8.18
C ALA A 12 4.04 -7.85 9.33
N ASP A 13 2.98 -8.09 10.10
CA ASP A 13 2.93 -9.07 11.19
C ASP A 13 3.16 -10.50 10.67
N SER A 14 2.46 -10.90 9.60
CA SER A 14 2.65 -12.22 8.98
C SER A 14 4.08 -12.40 8.44
N TYR A 15 4.64 -11.34 7.85
CA TYR A 15 6.02 -11.36 7.35
C TYR A 15 7.04 -11.44 8.50
N ALA A 16 6.81 -10.68 9.58
CA ALA A 16 7.62 -10.70 10.78
C ALA A 16 7.63 -12.09 11.44
N GLU A 17 6.47 -12.74 11.55
CA GLU A 17 6.34 -14.11 12.08
C GLU A 17 7.18 -15.11 11.29
N VAL A 18 7.09 -15.08 9.95
CA VAL A 18 7.83 -16.01 9.07
C VAL A 18 9.33 -15.72 9.06
N THR A 19 9.74 -14.46 9.20
CA THR A 19 11.15 -14.06 9.06
C THR A 19 11.87 -13.84 10.40
N GLY A 20 11.18 -13.95 11.52
CA GLY A 20 11.72 -13.68 12.86
C GLY A 20 12.10 -12.21 13.10
N ARG A 21 11.56 -11.27 12.31
CA ARG A 21 11.88 -9.84 12.39
C ARG A 21 10.92 -9.12 13.34
N SER A 22 11.42 -8.15 14.11
CA SER A 22 10.61 -7.27 14.96
C SER A 22 10.19 -5.96 14.26
N GLU A 23 10.82 -5.65 13.13
CA GLU A 23 10.51 -4.48 12.31
C GLU A 23 10.54 -4.89 10.83
N VAL A 24 9.54 -4.42 10.09
CA VAL A 24 9.39 -4.71 8.66
C VAL A 24 9.31 -3.40 7.88
N ASN A 25 10.19 -3.28 6.88
CA ASN A 25 10.13 -2.17 5.94
C ASN A 25 9.05 -2.44 4.90
N LEU A 26 8.02 -1.61 4.94
CA LEU A 26 6.89 -1.70 4.04
C LEU A 26 6.95 -0.57 3.00
N CYS A 27 6.76 -0.91 1.75
CA CYS A 27 6.62 0.04 0.66
C CYS A 27 5.13 0.22 0.34
N THR A 28 4.73 1.43 -0.04
CA THR A 28 3.37 1.68 -0.49
C THR A 28 3.33 2.78 -1.54
N ALA A 29 2.16 3.04 -2.10
CA ALA A 29 1.96 4.11 -3.06
C ALA A 29 0.71 4.91 -2.70
N VAL A 30 0.80 6.23 -2.87
CA VAL A 30 -0.33 7.16 -2.71
C VAL A 30 -0.62 7.86 -4.03
N SER A 31 -1.89 8.15 -4.28
CA SER A 31 -2.31 8.89 -5.48
C SER A 31 -1.94 10.36 -5.36
N LEU A 32 -1.30 10.91 -6.40
CA LEU A 32 -1.01 12.33 -6.52
C LEU A 32 -2.13 13.14 -7.20
N ARG A 33 -3.20 12.48 -7.66
CA ARG A 33 -4.22 13.13 -8.50
C ARG A 33 -4.87 14.35 -7.83
N ARG A 34 -5.31 14.22 -6.57
CA ARG A 34 -5.89 15.35 -5.82
C ARG A 34 -4.95 16.53 -5.66
N ARG A 35 -3.63 16.28 -5.63
CA ARG A 35 -2.63 17.34 -5.51
C ARG A 35 -2.49 18.15 -6.80
N TYR A 36 -2.82 17.56 -7.94
CA TYR A 36 -2.76 18.21 -9.25
C TYR A 36 -4.13 18.61 -9.80
N GLU A 37 -5.22 18.24 -9.11
CA GLU A 37 -6.60 18.50 -9.51
C GLU A 37 -6.88 20.01 -9.64
N GLU A 38 -6.25 20.84 -8.82
CA GLU A 38 -6.37 22.30 -8.89
C GLU A 38 -5.55 22.94 -10.03
N SER A 39 -4.57 22.22 -10.60
CA SER A 39 -3.58 22.79 -11.52
C SER A 39 -3.81 22.41 -12.99
N ALA A 40 -4.48 21.29 -13.26
CA ALA A 40 -4.85 20.85 -14.61
C ALA A 40 -5.86 19.70 -14.54
N GLU A 41 -6.71 19.57 -15.57
CA GLU A 41 -7.45 18.32 -15.79
C GLU A 41 -6.44 17.19 -16.07
N LEU A 42 -6.25 16.32 -15.09
CA LEU A 42 -5.40 15.15 -15.26
C LEU A 42 -6.13 14.10 -16.12
N PRO A 43 -5.44 13.49 -17.10
CA PRO A 43 -6.05 12.44 -17.90
C PRO A 43 -6.49 11.25 -17.04
N ASP A 44 -7.56 10.56 -17.46
CA ASP A 44 -8.04 9.32 -16.82
C ASP A 44 -6.96 8.23 -16.78
N VAL A 45 -6.07 8.21 -17.78
CA VAL A 45 -4.99 7.26 -17.93
C VAL A 45 -3.65 7.92 -17.59
N GLY A 46 -2.85 7.26 -16.75
CA GLY A 46 -1.52 7.71 -16.37
C GLY A 46 -1.15 7.28 -14.95
N CYS A 47 0.16 7.21 -14.68
CA CYS A 47 0.70 6.80 -13.38
C CYS A 47 0.94 8.04 -12.50
N PHE A 48 -0.12 8.50 -11.82
CA PHE A 48 -0.06 9.65 -10.91
C PHE A 48 0.08 9.16 -9.47
N ILE A 49 1.23 8.58 -9.14
CA ILE A 49 1.49 8.05 -7.80
C ILE A 49 2.83 8.55 -7.25
N ASN A 50 2.90 8.66 -5.93
CA ASN A 50 4.14 8.75 -5.19
C ASN A 50 4.38 7.41 -4.51
N VAL A 51 5.55 6.82 -4.75
CA VAL A 51 5.99 5.60 -4.08
C VAL A 51 6.71 5.98 -2.80
N ILE A 52 6.20 5.48 -1.68
CA ILE A 52 6.74 5.68 -0.36
C ILE A 52 7.51 4.41 0.00
N LEU A 53 8.83 4.53 0.02
CA LEU A 53 9.74 3.43 0.33
C LEU A 53 10.04 3.39 1.84
N ASN A 54 10.30 2.19 2.35
CA ASN A 54 10.84 1.95 3.68
C ASN A 54 10.01 2.59 4.81
N VAL A 55 8.68 2.42 4.78
CA VAL A 55 7.83 2.73 5.94
C VAL A 55 8.13 1.69 7.02
N PRO A 56 8.75 2.06 8.15
CA PRO A 56 9.02 1.09 9.21
C PRO A 56 7.70 0.74 9.89
N VAL A 57 7.39 -0.55 9.94
CA VAL A 57 6.27 -1.08 10.73
C VAL A 57 6.88 -1.94 11.82
N ARG A 58 6.76 -1.46 13.06
CA ARG A 58 7.13 -2.24 14.25
C ARG A 58 6.01 -3.21 14.54
N VAL A 59 6.37 -4.49 14.64
CA VAL A 59 5.42 -5.55 14.98
C VAL A 59 5.63 -5.85 16.46
N VAL A 60 4.78 -5.26 17.29
CA VAL A 60 4.81 -5.47 18.74
C VAL A 60 3.63 -6.37 19.09
N ARG A 61 3.75 -7.22 20.12
CA ARG A 61 2.58 -7.96 20.64
C ARG A 61 1.65 -6.97 21.37
N GLY A 62 0.93 -6.13 20.62
CA GLY A 62 0.05 -5.07 21.09
C GLY A 62 -1.31 -5.05 20.39
N ASP A 63 -2.00 -3.90 20.43
CA ASP A 63 -3.23 -3.68 19.67
C ASP A 63 -2.91 -3.34 18.20
N PRO A 64 -3.32 -4.17 17.23
CA PRO A 64 -3.13 -3.86 15.80
C PRO A 64 -3.72 -2.52 15.36
N ALA A 65 -4.69 -1.98 16.10
CA ALA A 65 -5.24 -0.66 15.81
C ALA A 65 -4.25 0.48 16.10
N ASP A 66 -3.36 0.32 17.10
CA ASP A 66 -2.29 1.28 17.40
C ASP A 66 -1.24 1.26 16.27
N GLU A 67 -0.77 0.07 15.90
CA GLU A 67 0.17 -0.12 14.80
C GLU A 67 -0.38 0.40 13.47
N ALA A 68 -1.69 0.23 13.23
CA ALA A 68 -2.34 0.72 12.03
C ALA A 68 -2.44 2.25 12.01
N ARG A 69 -2.56 2.89 13.18
CA ARG A 69 -2.52 4.36 13.31
C ARG A 69 -1.11 4.90 13.09
N ASP A 70 -0.10 4.23 13.63
CA ASP A 70 1.30 4.60 13.41
C ASP A 70 1.69 4.45 11.94
N TYR A 71 1.30 3.32 11.33
CA TYR A 71 1.43 3.12 9.89
C TYR A 71 0.70 4.22 9.13
N ALA A 72 -0.55 4.57 9.48
CA ALA A 72 -1.30 5.62 8.78
C ALA A 72 -0.59 6.98 8.74
N ALA A 73 0.08 7.34 9.83
CA ALA A 73 0.75 8.61 9.96
C ALA A 73 2.00 8.71 9.05
N ALA A 74 2.66 7.58 8.74
CA ALA A 74 3.87 7.58 7.94
C ALA A 74 3.64 7.97 6.46
N PRO A 75 2.68 7.38 5.71
CA PRO A 75 2.35 7.83 4.37
C PRO A 75 1.86 9.27 4.31
N ALA A 76 1.11 9.72 5.31
CA ALA A 76 0.65 11.11 5.38
C ALA A 76 1.83 12.10 5.51
N ARG A 77 2.80 11.79 6.40
CA ARG A 77 4.03 12.58 6.52
C ARG A 77 4.86 12.57 5.24
N ALA A 78 5.03 11.39 4.63
CA ALA A 78 5.78 11.25 3.40
C ALA A 78 5.12 11.97 2.21
N ASP A 79 3.79 11.93 2.11
CA ASP A 79 3.06 12.73 1.13
C ASP A 79 3.26 14.24 1.37
N ALA A 80 3.09 14.70 2.62
CA ALA A 80 3.27 16.10 2.97
C ALA A 80 4.68 16.61 2.62
N ALA A 81 5.71 15.81 2.93
CA ALA A 81 7.12 16.11 2.65
C ALA A 81 7.51 15.95 1.17
N TRP A 82 6.67 15.33 0.33
CA TRP A 82 7.01 15.04 -1.05
C TRP A 82 7.14 16.34 -1.86
N ARG A 83 8.37 16.70 -2.22
CA ARG A 83 8.73 17.80 -3.12
C ARG A 83 9.92 17.36 -3.97
N PRO A 84 9.73 16.45 -4.95
CA PRO A 84 10.85 15.97 -5.74
C PRO A 84 11.41 17.12 -6.58
N PRO A 85 12.73 17.31 -6.62
CA PRO A 85 13.33 18.25 -7.55
C PRO A 85 13.12 17.75 -8.99
N LEU A 86 13.22 18.68 -9.95
CA LEU A 86 13.44 18.30 -11.34
C LEU A 86 14.72 17.46 -11.43
N ARG A 87 14.66 16.35 -12.16
CA ARG A 87 15.77 15.42 -12.31
C ARG A 87 16.09 15.26 -13.78
N ASP A 88 17.38 15.31 -14.10
CA ASP A 88 17.85 15.02 -15.45
C ASP A 88 17.58 13.56 -15.82
N HIS A 89 17.33 13.33 -17.11
CA HIS A 89 17.09 11.98 -17.64
C HIS A 89 18.21 11.00 -17.30
N ALA A 90 19.47 11.45 -17.28
CA ALA A 90 20.61 10.61 -16.91
C ALA A 90 20.52 10.11 -15.45
N VAL A 91 20.06 10.96 -14.53
CA VAL A 91 19.87 10.61 -13.11
C VAL A 91 18.74 9.60 -12.97
N ILE A 92 17.62 9.83 -13.67
CA ILE A 92 16.48 8.91 -13.69
C ILE A 92 16.91 7.54 -14.23
N ARG A 93 17.60 7.52 -15.38
CA ARG A 93 18.08 6.29 -16.02
C ARG A 93 18.99 5.50 -15.10
N ARG A 94 19.97 6.16 -14.46
CA ARG A 94 20.87 5.51 -13.50
C ARG A 94 20.10 4.89 -12.33
N ALA A 95 19.11 5.58 -11.79
CA ALA A 95 18.29 5.04 -10.69
C ALA A 95 17.50 3.79 -11.13
N VAL A 96 16.99 3.79 -12.36
CA VAL A 96 16.32 2.61 -12.95
C VAL A 96 17.29 1.45 -13.13
N GLU A 97 18.47 1.69 -13.70
CA GLU A 97 19.52 0.68 -13.90
C GLU A 97 19.98 0.07 -12.57
N GLN A 98 20.19 0.89 -11.53
CA GLN A 98 20.53 0.42 -10.18
C GLN A 98 19.43 -0.46 -9.58
N THR A 99 18.17 -0.06 -9.74
CA THR A 99 17.02 -0.84 -9.25
C THR A 99 16.91 -2.17 -10.00
N ALA A 100 17.12 -2.17 -11.32
CA ALA A 100 17.09 -3.38 -12.15
C ALA A 100 18.24 -4.34 -11.84
N ALA A 101 19.42 -3.82 -11.47
CA ALA A 101 20.59 -4.62 -11.10
C ALA A 101 20.57 -5.12 -9.65
N ALA A 102 19.62 -4.67 -8.82
CA ALA A 102 19.58 -4.99 -7.40
C ALA A 102 19.29 -6.48 -7.17
N ARG A 103 20.15 -7.14 -6.40
CA ARG A 103 20.09 -8.59 -6.11
C ARG A 103 19.21 -8.95 -4.91
N SER A 104 18.69 -7.95 -4.22
CA SER A 104 17.86 -8.11 -3.02
C SER A 104 16.74 -7.10 -3.03
N ALA A 105 15.56 -7.55 -2.63
CA ALA A 105 14.43 -6.67 -2.41
C ALA A 105 14.64 -5.74 -1.21
N THR A 106 14.08 -4.53 -1.30
CA THR A 106 14.17 -3.52 -0.22
C THR A 106 13.16 -3.78 0.91
N GLY A 107 12.12 -4.56 0.64
CA GLY A 107 11.09 -4.91 1.61
C GLY A 107 9.86 -5.55 0.96
N ILE A 108 8.76 -5.57 1.72
CA ILE A 108 7.44 -5.96 1.24
C ILE A 108 6.67 -4.71 0.80
N CYS A 109 5.66 -4.88 -0.04
CA CYS A 109 4.87 -3.78 -0.56
C CYS A 109 3.38 -4.04 -0.38
N ILE A 110 2.63 -3.00 -0.04
CA ILE A 110 1.18 -2.98 -0.16
C ILE A 110 0.77 -1.88 -1.11
N THR A 111 -0.03 -2.23 -2.11
CA THR A 111 -0.65 -1.25 -2.99
C THR A 111 -2.14 -1.43 -2.98
N ASN A 112 -2.86 -0.31 -2.93
CA ASN A 112 -4.28 -0.30 -3.15
C ASN A 112 -4.51 0.07 -4.61
N VAL A 113 -5.07 -0.85 -5.40
CA VAL A 113 -5.47 -0.56 -6.79
C VAL A 113 -6.71 0.34 -6.85
N GLY A 114 -7.14 0.89 -5.71
CA GLY A 114 -8.24 1.81 -5.57
C GLY A 114 -9.58 1.10 -5.64
N VAL A 115 -10.58 1.73 -5.02
CA VAL A 115 -11.95 1.60 -5.51
C VAL A 115 -11.90 2.06 -6.97
N VAL A 116 -12.36 1.23 -7.91
CA VAL A 116 -12.60 1.69 -9.29
C VAL A 116 -13.40 2.98 -9.17
N ALA A 117 -12.82 4.11 -9.56
CA ALA A 117 -13.57 5.36 -9.52
C ALA A 117 -14.82 5.14 -10.38
N PRO A 118 -16.04 5.39 -9.86
CA PRO A 118 -17.26 5.23 -10.65
C PRO A 118 -17.20 6.02 -11.96
N ALA A 119 -16.44 7.12 -11.97
CA ALA A 119 -16.14 7.95 -13.14
C ALA A 119 -15.43 7.21 -14.30
N LEU A 120 -14.76 6.07 -14.05
CA LEU A 120 -14.11 5.30 -15.12
C LEU A 120 -15.13 4.63 -16.05
N GLY A 121 -16.39 4.45 -15.61
CA GLY A 121 -17.50 3.94 -16.41
C GLY A 121 -17.09 2.82 -17.38
N PRO A 122 -17.30 2.99 -18.71
CA PRO A 122 -16.97 1.99 -19.72
C PRO A 122 -15.47 1.70 -19.89
N HIS A 123 -14.60 2.58 -19.38
CA HIS A 123 -13.14 2.43 -19.48
C HIS A 123 -12.54 1.59 -18.35
N THR A 124 -13.34 1.16 -17.37
CA THR A 124 -12.89 0.38 -16.21
C THR A 124 -12.03 -0.84 -16.60
N ALA A 125 -12.46 -1.63 -17.58
CA ALA A 125 -11.73 -2.83 -18.00
C ALA A 125 -10.38 -2.49 -18.63
N ARG A 126 -10.35 -1.45 -19.49
CA ARG A 126 -9.14 -0.96 -20.16
C ARG A 126 -8.12 -0.43 -19.14
N VAL A 127 -8.58 0.41 -18.21
CA VAL A 127 -7.72 1.00 -17.16
C VAL A 127 -7.22 -0.06 -16.18
N THR A 128 -8.03 -1.07 -15.86
CA THR A 128 -7.61 -2.20 -15.02
C THR A 128 -6.50 -3.02 -15.68
N GLY A 129 -6.57 -3.23 -17.00
CA GLY A 129 -5.51 -3.88 -17.78
C GLY A 129 -4.18 -3.13 -17.69
N TYR A 130 -4.19 -1.82 -17.94
CA TYR A 130 -2.99 -0.98 -17.85
C TYR A 130 -2.40 -0.92 -16.44
N ARG A 131 -3.25 -0.81 -15.41
CA ARG A 131 -2.81 -0.80 -14.00
C ARG A 131 -2.03 -2.05 -13.64
N THR A 132 -2.50 -3.22 -14.07
CA THR A 132 -1.82 -4.50 -13.81
C THR A 132 -0.43 -4.56 -14.45
N VAL A 133 -0.24 -3.93 -15.61
CA VAL A 133 1.07 -3.85 -16.28
C VAL A 133 2.01 -2.87 -15.57
N VAL A 134 1.53 -1.68 -15.21
CA VAL A 134 2.34 -0.65 -14.52
C VAL A 134 2.67 -1.04 -13.08
N ASN A 135 1.82 -1.83 -12.40
CA ASN A 135 2.09 -2.35 -11.05
C ASN A 135 3.29 -3.31 -10.99
N ARG A 136 3.75 -3.84 -12.14
CA ARG A 136 4.87 -4.78 -12.18
C ARG A 136 6.24 -4.09 -12.08
N VAL A 137 6.34 -2.78 -12.26
CA VAL A 137 7.65 -2.11 -12.36
C VAL A 137 7.61 -0.72 -11.76
N GLY A 138 8.15 -0.58 -10.55
CA GLY A 138 8.33 0.72 -9.89
C GLY A 138 9.32 0.68 -8.73
N ALA A 139 9.55 -0.50 -8.13
CA ALA A 139 10.69 -0.75 -7.25
C ALA A 139 10.99 -2.26 -7.14
N ASN A 140 12.09 -2.60 -6.46
CA ASN A 140 12.52 -3.98 -6.19
C ASN A 140 11.91 -4.49 -4.88
N TYR A 141 10.69 -5.04 -4.95
CA TYR A 141 9.98 -5.60 -3.81
C TYR A 141 10.11 -7.12 -3.77
N GLY A 142 10.16 -7.70 -2.56
CA GLY A 142 10.24 -9.15 -2.39
C GLY A 142 8.86 -9.80 -2.50
N VAL A 143 7.84 -9.10 -2.00
CA VAL A 143 6.43 -9.51 -2.01
C VAL A 143 5.56 -8.27 -2.18
N VAL A 144 4.46 -8.37 -2.93
CA VAL A 144 3.47 -7.29 -3.09
C VAL A 144 2.06 -7.81 -2.80
N LEU A 145 1.35 -7.17 -1.86
CA LEU A 145 -0.08 -7.35 -1.65
C LEU A 145 -0.86 -6.27 -2.39
N HIS A 146 -1.68 -6.69 -3.36
CA HIS A 146 -2.58 -5.80 -4.10
C HIS A 146 -3.99 -5.86 -3.50
N LEU A 147 -4.44 -4.77 -2.89
CA LEU A 147 -5.82 -4.66 -2.40
C LEU A 147 -6.76 -4.22 -3.52
N GLY A 148 -7.61 -5.14 -3.97
CA GLY A 148 -8.71 -4.91 -4.90
C GLY A 148 -9.99 -4.37 -4.24
N THR A 149 -11.07 -4.28 -5.03
CA THR A 149 -12.36 -3.66 -4.69
C THR A 149 -12.80 -3.78 -3.23
N LEU A 150 -13.33 -2.67 -2.69
CA LEU A 150 -13.65 -2.45 -1.27
C LEU A 150 -14.51 -3.56 -0.64
N ALA A 151 -15.40 -4.20 -1.42
CA ALA A 151 -16.30 -5.25 -0.94
C ALA A 151 -15.55 -6.52 -0.50
N VAL A 152 -14.58 -6.98 -1.30
CA VAL A 152 -13.78 -8.17 -0.99
C VAL A 152 -12.86 -7.86 0.18
N ALA A 153 -12.22 -6.69 0.17
CA ALA A 153 -11.31 -6.29 1.24
C ALA A 153 -12.02 -6.07 2.59
N LYS A 154 -13.26 -5.54 2.59
CA LYS A 154 -14.11 -5.45 3.79
C LYS A 154 -14.50 -6.83 4.31
N ALA A 155 -14.97 -7.72 3.44
CA ALA A 155 -15.36 -9.07 3.83
C ALA A 155 -14.18 -9.87 4.42
N LEU A 156 -12.99 -9.70 3.85
CA LEU A 156 -11.77 -10.37 4.32
C LEU A 156 -11.30 -9.79 5.66
N ARG A 157 -11.32 -8.45 5.84
CA ARG A 157 -11.06 -7.80 7.14
C ARG A 157 -11.99 -8.31 8.22
N ASP A 158 -13.29 -8.34 7.95
CA ASP A 158 -14.30 -8.75 8.92
C ASP A 158 -14.12 -10.24 9.31
N ARG A 159 -13.65 -11.08 8.37
CA ARG A 159 -13.30 -12.47 8.65
C ARG A 159 -12.04 -12.59 9.51
N VAL A 160 -10.97 -11.87 9.18
CA VAL A 160 -9.71 -11.91 9.94
C VAL A 160 -9.90 -11.41 11.38
N LEU A 161 -10.65 -10.31 11.57
CA LEU A 161 -10.97 -9.80 12.91
C LEU A 161 -11.75 -10.82 13.74
N ARG A 162 -12.72 -11.54 13.14
CA ARG A 162 -13.44 -12.63 13.82
C ARG A 162 -12.51 -13.78 14.22
N THR A 163 -11.60 -14.17 13.33
CA THR A 163 -10.64 -15.26 13.61
C THR A 163 -9.62 -14.87 14.67
N ALA A 164 -9.13 -13.62 14.67
CA ALA A 164 -8.22 -13.10 15.68
C ALA A 164 -8.89 -13.00 17.07
N ALA A 165 -10.16 -12.57 17.13
CA ALA A 165 -10.94 -12.57 18.36
C ALA A 165 -11.13 -14.00 18.93
N ALA A 166 -11.42 -14.97 18.06
CA ALA A 166 -11.55 -16.38 18.44
C ALA A 166 -10.23 -16.97 18.97
N ARG A 167 -9.08 -16.61 18.39
CA ARG A 167 -7.74 -17.03 18.87
C ARG A 167 -7.36 -16.40 20.22
N ARG A 168 -7.98 -15.28 20.61
CA ARG A 168 -7.74 -14.57 21.88
C ARG A 168 -8.72 -14.93 22.99
N GLY A 169 -9.62 -15.91 22.78
CA GLY A 169 -10.55 -16.39 23.82
C GLY A 169 -11.58 -15.36 24.29
N LEU A 170 -11.81 -14.29 23.52
CA LEU A 170 -12.83 -13.29 23.85
C LEU A 170 -14.20 -13.80 23.37
N PRO A 171 -15.24 -13.82 24.23
CA PRO A 171 -16.55 -14.29 23.84
C PRO A 171 -17.11 -13.39 22.73
N ALA A 172 -17.63 -14.02 21.68
CA ALA A 172 -18.41 -13.36 20.65
C ALA A 172 -19.68 -12.79 21.28
N GLY A 173 -19.59 -11.54 21.74
CA GLY A 173 -20.67 -10.82 22.42
C GLY A 173 -21.77 -10.42 21.45
N ALA A 174 -22.85 -11.20 21.49
CA ALA A 174 -24.26 -10.85 21.35
C ALA A 174 -24.63 -9.54 20.64
N SER A 175 -25.24 -9.72 19.46
CA SER A 175 -26.15 -8.77 18.83
C SER A 175 -27.36 -8.50 19.73
N ARG A 176 -27.68 -7.22 19.97
CA ARG A 176 -29.05 -6.69 19.96
C ARG A 176 -29.02 -5.31 19.33
#